data_AF-A0A1B2HNY7-F1
#
_entry.id   AF-A0A1B2HNY7-F1
#
_cell.length_a   1.000
_cell.length_b   1.000
_cell.length_c   1.000
_cell.angle_alpha   90.00
_cell.angle_beta   90.00
_cell.angle_gamma   90.00
#
_symmetry.space_group_name_H-M   'P 1'
#
loop_
_entity.id
_entity.type
_entity.pdbx_description
1 polymer ?
#
loop_
_entity_poly.entity_id
_entity_poly.type
_entity_poly.pdbx_seq_one_letter_code
_entity_poly.pdbx_strand_id
1 'polypeptide(L)'
;MPYSRSACHANQHGDFRTDCSGYVSMVWGLRHSYATATLDQVSHPIARADLRPGDALNRPGEHVALFVGWSDAARTKPLVREQAGPNGSPTIERVWTAAYAGTYTPIRYDHIVEGGVAEPAGPALHQIRNADGTWTPFAAVEGFSAPAKGQKVSMAGAADGSAHLVISSF
;
A
#
# COMPACT_ATOMS: atom_id res chain seq x y z
N MET A 1 6.33 4.70 12.40
CA MET A 1 7.15 5.93 12.52
C MET A 1 6.26 7.02 13.13
N PRO A 2 6.65 7.67 14.24
CA PRO A 2 5.86 8.74 14.84
C PRO A 2 5.92 10.05 14.03
N TYR A 3 4.82 10.79 13.98
CA TYR A 3 4.74 12.09 13.28
C TYR A 3 5.73 13.11 13.86
N SER A 4 6.46 13.81 13.00
CA SER A 4 7.29 14.95 13.35
C SER A 4 7.57 15.83 12.12
N ARG A 5 7.52 17.15 12.31
CA ARG A 5 7.90 18.12 11.26
C ARG A 5 9.41 18.37 11.16
N SER A 6 10.20 17.82 12.08
CA SER A 6 11.65 18.03 12.17
C SER A 6 12.48 16.75 12.16
N ALA A 7 11.87 15.58 12.38
CA ALA A 7 12.58 14.31 12.35
C ALA A 7 12.50 13.69 10.96
N CYS A 8 13.58 13.02 10.55
CA CYS A 8 13.66 12.25 9.33
C CYS A 8 13.79 10.75 9.63
N HIS A 9 13.27 9.93 8.72
CA HIS A 9 13.49 8.50 8.66
C HIS A 9 14.33 8.18 7.41
N ALA A 10 15.47 7.55 7.61
CA ALA A 10 16.37 7.12 6.54
C ALA A 10 16.00 5.71 6.07
N ASN A 11 15.97 5.50 4.75
CA ASN A 11 15.99 4.16 4.15
C ASN A 11 16.95 4.14 2.96
N GLN A 12 17.02 3.01 2.24
CA GLN A 12 17.90 2.83 1.07
C GLN A 12 17.65 3.83 -0.09
N HIS A 13 16.55 4.58 -0.08
CA HIS A 13 16.17 5.56 -1.10
C HIS A 13 16.44 7.01 -0.69
N GLY A 14 16.53 7.32 0.61
CA GLY A 14 16.80 8.67 1.11
C GLY A 14 16.32 8.94 2.53
N ASP A 15 16.37 10.21 2.92
CA ASP A 15 15.88 10.71 4.21
C ASP A 15 14.52 11.40 4.05
N PHE A 16 13.53 10.94 4.81
CA PHE A 16 12.15 11.42 4.71
C PHE A 16 11.64 12.01 6.00
N ARG A 17 11.13 13.25 5.98
CA ARG A 17 10.45 13.85 7.12
C ARG A 17 9.28 12.97 7.53
N THR A 18 9.10 12.78 8.83
CA THR A 18 7.98 11.99 9.35
C THR A 18 6.70 12.83 9.43
N ASP A 19 6.40 13.61 8.38
CA ASP A 19 5.19 14.43 8.23
C ASP A 19 4.30 13.93 7.08
N CYS A 20 3.18 14.58 6.82
CA CYS A 20 2.21 14.13 5.81
C CYS A 20 2.84 14.00 4.41
N SER A 21 3.60 15.02 3.99
CA SER A 21 4.25 15.07 2.68
C SER A 21 5.51 14.21 2.58
N GLY A 22 6.26 14.09 3.66
CA GLY A 22 7.41 13.20 3.75
C GLY A 22 6.99 11.73 3.76
N TYR A 23 5.86 11.39 4.36
CA TYR A 23 5.25 10.06 4.24
C TYR A 23 4.92 9.70 2.80
N VAL A 24 4.24 10.59 2.05
CA VAL A 24 3.93 10.34 0.62
C VAL A 24 5.21 10.26 -0.21
N SER A 25 6.19 11.14 0.04
CA SER A 25 7.49 11.10 -0.64
C SER A 25 8.25 9.79 -0.40
N MET A 26 8.17 9.25 0.83
CA MET A 26 8.75 7.96 1.20
C MET A 26 8.06 6.81 0.47
N VAL A 27 6.72 6.82 0.40
CA VAL A 27 5.95 5.79 -0.31
C VAL A 27 6.25 5.79 -1.80
N TRP A 28 6.44 6.96 -2.41
CA TRP A 28 6.83 7.09 -3.82
C TRP A 28 8.32 6.85 -4.08
N GLY A 29 9.12 6.54 -3.04
CA GLY A 29 10.54 6.22 -3.18
C GLY A 29 11.39 7.39 -3.70
N LEU A 30 10.98 8.63 -3.41
CA LEU A 30 11.72 9.83 -3.83
C LEU A 30 13.06 9.93 -3.10
N ARG A 31 14.01 10.72 -3.59
CA ARG A 31 15.32 10.85 -2.90
C ARG A 31 15.30 11.77 -1.68
N HIS A 32 14.25 12.57 -1.55
CA HIS A 32 14.06 13.53 -0.47
C HIS A 32 12.57 13.79 -0.27
N SER A 33 12.22 14.48 0.83
CA SER A 33 10.85 14.91 1.08
C SER A 33 10.48 16.15 0.29
N TYR A 34 9.43 16.04 -0.51
CA TYR A 34 8.75 17.20 -1.06
C TYR A 34 7.76 17.77 -0.03
N ALA A 35 7.40 19.03 -0.18
CA ALA A 35 6.33 19.64 0.59
C ALA A 35 5.01 19.50 -0.17
N THR A 36 3.87 19.62 0.52
CA THR A 36 2.55 19.62 -0.14
C THR A 36 2.43 20.65 -1.27
N ALA A 37 3.17 21.77 -1.16
CA ALA A 37 3.24 22.83 -2.16
C ALA A 37 4.20 22.57 -3.34
N THR A 38 5.06 21.55 -3.27
CA THR A 38 6.05 21.22 -4.31
C THR A 38 5.88 19.82 -4.90
N LEU A 39 4.84 19.08 -4.49
CA LEU A 39 4.53 17.75 -5.02
C LEU A 39 4.19 17.79 -6.52
N ASP A 40 3.77 18.93 -7.05
CA ASP A 40 3.52 19.17 -8.47
C ASP A 40 4.79 19.06 -9.34
N GLN A 41 5.99 19.10 -8.75
CA GLN A 41 7.26 18.88 -9.47
C GLN A 41 7.50 17.42 -9.84
N VAL A 42 6.76 16.49 -9.23
CA VAL A 42 6.92 15.04 -9.40
C VAL A 42 5.59 14.35 -9.64
N SER A 43 4.49 15.09 -9.73
CA SER A 43 3.15 14.54 -9.90
C SER A 43 2.28 15.45 -10.74
N HIS A 44 1.24 14.87 -11.34
CA HIS A 44 0.22 15.61 -12.07
C HIS A 44 -1.18 15.40 -11.49
N PRO A 45 -2.10 16.37 -11.63
CA PRO A 45 -3.50 16.18 -11.27
C PRO A 45 -4.18 15.09 -12.10
N ILE A 46 -5.07 14.31 -11.48
CA ILE A 46 -5.90 13.31 -12.15
C ILE A 46 -7.39 13.54 -11.86
N ALA A 47 -8.26 12.97 -12.70
CA ALA A 47 -9.69 12.97 -12.38
C ALA A 47 -9.94 12.10 -11.14
N ARG A 48 -10.90 12.49 -10.29
CA ARG A 48 -11.26 11.72 -9.09
C ARG A 48 -11.72 10.30 -9.42
N ALA A 49 -12.39 10.12 -10.55
CA ALA A 49 -12.82 8.81 -11.03
C ALA A 49 -11.64 7.87 -11.36
N ASP A 50 -10.45 8.43 -11.62
CA ASP A 50 -9.24 7.70 -11.99
C ASP A 50 -8.36 7.36 -10.79
N LEU A 51 -8.76 7.72 -9.56
CA LEU A 51 -8.02 7.40 -8.34
C LEU A 51 -7.78 5.89 -8.22
N ARG A 52 -6.53 5.54 -7.98
CA ARG A 52 -6.02 4.19 -7.74
C ARG A 52 -5.19 4.16 -6.47
N PRO A 53 -5.13 3.03 -5.76
CA PRO A 53 -4.24 2.86 -4.61
C PRO A 53 -2.81 3.30 -4.96
N GLY A 54 -2.20 4.15 -4.15
CA GLY A 54 -0.87 4.73 -4.41
C GLY A 54 -0.90 6.18 -4.92
N ASP A 55 -2.03 6.65 -5.43
CA ASP A 55 -2.25 8.09 -5.69
C ASP A 55 -2.38 8.87 -4.37
N ALA A 56 -2.35 10.20 -4.44
CA ALA A 56 -2.52 11.05 -3.27
C ALA A 56 -3.65 12.07 -3.44
N LEU A 57 -4.25 12.46 -2.33
CA LEU A 57 -5.16 13.59 -2.23
C LEU A 57 -4.39 14.74 -1.60
N ASN A 58 -4.07 15.78 -2.39
CA ASN A 58 -3.23 16.88 -1.95
C ASN A 58 -4.01 18.19 -1.85
N ARG A 59 -3.77 18.94 -0.77
CA ARG A 59 -4.14 20.33 -0.63
C ARG A 59 -2.85 21.13 -0.37
N PRO A 60 -2.32 21.80 -1.41
CA PRO A 60 -1.03 22.51 -1.33
C PRO A 60 -0.93 23.44 -0.13
N GLY A 61 0.18 23.37 0.60
CA GLY A 61 0.43 24.18 1.80
C GLY A 61 -0.28 23.72 3.07
N GLU A 62 -1.20 22.75 2.99
CA GLU A 62 -2.00 22.32 4.15
C GLU A 62 -1.77 20.85 4.50
N HIS A 63 -2.18 19.92 3.61
CA HIS A 63 -2.15 18.49 3.94
C HIS A 63 -2.14 17.61 2.69
N VAL A 64 -1.62 16.39 2.85
CA VAL A 64 -1.68 15.34 1.84
C VAL A 64 -1.87 13.98 2.49
N ALA A 65 -2.65 13.11 1.86
CA ALA A 65 -2.84 11.74 2.29
C ALA A 65 -2.74 10.78 1.11
N LEU A 66 -2.25 9.57 1.37
CA LEU A 66 -2.17 8.50 0.39
C LEU A 66 -3.54 7.83 0.25
N PHE A 67 -4.05 7.74 -0.98
CA PHE A 67 -5.27 6.99 -1.26
C PHE A 67 -4.97 5.49 -1.24
N VAL A 68 -5.71 4.75 -0.40
CA VAL A 68 -5.58 3.30 -0.24
C VAL A 68 -6.70 2.57 -0.98
N GLY A 69 -7.89 3.16 -1.05
CA GLY A 69 -9.04 2.56 -1.72
C GLY A 69 -10.35 3.28 -1.43
N TRP A 70 -11.46 2.74 -1.91
CA TRP A 70 -12.80 3.25 -1.62
C TRP A 70 -13.44 2.45 -0.48
N SER A 71 -14.05 3.14 0.48
CA SER A 71 -14.78 2.50 1.58
C SER A 71 -16.24 2.16 1.24
N ASP A 72 -16.72 2.67 0.11
CA ASP A 72 -18.10 2.52 -0.36
C ASP A 72 -18.14 2.15 -1.85
N ALA A 73 -19.12 1.35 -2.24
CA ALA A 73 -19.30 0.91 -3.63
C ALA A 73 -19.53 2.07 -4.61
N ALA A 74 -20.08 3.19 -4.13
CA ALA A 74 -20.30 4.39 -4.93
C ALA A 74 -19.02 5.21 -5.19
N ARG A 75 -17.87 4.81 -4.62
CA ARG A 75 -16.58 5.47 -4.80
C ARG A 75 -16.62 6.96 -4.41
N THR A 76 -17.20 7.26 -3.25
CA THR A 76 -17.35 8.64 -2.76
C THR A 76 -16.52 8.93 -1.51
N LYS A 77 -16.24 7.90 -0.70
CA LYS A 77 -15.55 8.00 0.59
C LYS A 77 -14.21 7.29 0.51
N PRO A 78 -13.10 8.02 0.31
CA PRO A 78 -11.79 7.40 0.22
C PRO A 78 -11.33 6.91 1.60
N LEU A 79 -10.79 5.70 1.63
CA LEU A 79 -9.89 5.23 2.67
C LEU A 79 -8.50 5.79 2.35
N VAL A 80 -7.97 6.57 3.28
CA VAL A 80 -6.63 7.15 3.15
C VAL A 80 -5.72 6.68 4.26
N ARG A 81 -4.42 6.68 3.98
CA ARG A 81 -3.37 6.51 4.97
C ARG A 81 -2.59 7.80 5.09
N GLU A 82 -2.43 8.28 6.32
CA GLU A 82 -1.82 9.56 6.59
C GLU A 82 -0.96 9.54 7.85
N GLN A 83 0.09 10.37 7.82
CA GLN A 83 0.85 10.72 8.99
C GLN A 83 0.49 12.17 9.35
N ALA A 84 -0.48 12.32 10.24
CA ALA A 84 -1.04 13.61 10.66
C ALA A 84 -1.40 13.58 12.15
N GLY A 85 -1.32 14.74 12.81
CA GLY A 85 -1.60 14.87 14.25
C GLY A 85 -0.44 15.51 15.00
N PRO A 86 -0.52 15.70 16.33
CA PRO A 86 0.61 16.23 17.09
C PRO A 86 1.84 15.31 16.97
N ASN A 87 3.02 15.87 17.24
CA ASN A 87 4.28 15.12 17.23
C ASN A 87 4.13 13.84 18.09
N GLY A 88 4.58 12.69 17.56
CA GLY A 88 4.42 11.38 18.19
C GLY A 88 3.27 10.52 17.63
N SER A 89 2.34 11.10 16.85
CA SER A 89 1.18 10.36 16.34
C SER A 89 1.58 9.21 15.40
N PRO A 90 0.97 8.02 15.51
CA PRO A 90 1.24 6.94 14.56
C PRO A 90 0.68 7.28 13.18
N THR A 91 1.20 6.61 12.14
CA THR A 91 0.54 6.56 10.84
C THR A 91 -0.81 5.85 11.01
N ILE A 92 -1.88 6.46 10.51
CA ILE A 92 -3.24 5.95 10.65
C ILE A 92 -3.88 5.74 9.27
N GLU A 93 -4.86 4.84 9.22
CA GLU A 93 -5.83 4.80 8.15
C GLU A 93 -7.16 5.39 8.62
N ARG A 94 -7.82 6.14 7.75
CA ARG A 94 -9.15 6.65 8.03
C ARG A 94 -9.97 6.85 6.76
N VAL A 95 -11.28 6.74 6.92
CA VAL A 95 -12.24 7.06 5.88
C VAL A 95 -12.55 8.56 5.96
N TRP A 96 -12.39 9.27 4.85
CA TRP A 96 -12.85 10.66 4.74
C TRP A 96 -14.28 10.74 4.22
N THR A 97 -15.01 11.75 4.65
CA THR A 97 -16.31 12.08 4.03
C THR A 97 -16.10 12.57 2.60
N ALA A 98 -17.09 12.36 1.74
CA ALA A 98 -17.04 12.85 0.37
C ALA A 98 -16.84 14.38 0.30
N ALA A 99 -17.50 15.13 1.19
CA ALA A 99 -17.36 16.58 1.29
C ALA A 99 -15.93 16.99 1.66
N TYR A 100 -15.32 16.33 2.66
CA TYR A 100 -13.95 16.63 3.05
C TYR A 100 -12.97 16.25 1.92
N ALA A 101 -13.11 15.06 1.35
CA ALA A 101 -12.26 14.63 0.24
C ALA A 101 -12.39 15.54 -0.99
N GLY A 102 -13.57 16.12 -1.24
CA GLY A 102 -13.85 17.02 -2.37
C GLY A 102 -13.06 18.33 -2.36
N THR A 103 -12.44 18.69 -1.24
CA THR A 103 -11.57 19.87 -1.10
C THR A 103 -10.09 19.59 -1.41
N TYR A 104 -9.76 18.37 -1.82
CA TYR A 104 -8.42 17.94 -2.20
C TYR A 104 -8.35 17.67 -3.69
N THR A 105 -7.20 18.01 -4.29
CA THR A 105 -6.87 17.67 -5.67
C THR A 105 -6.26 16.26 -5.71
N PRO A 106 -6.85 15.30 -6.44
CA PRO A 106 -6.21 14.03 -6.71
C PRO A 106 -4.94 14.25 -7.55
N ILE A 107 -3.83 13.68 -7.13
CA ILE A 107 -2.55 13.73 -7.84
C ILE A 107 -1.95 12.34 -8.00
N ARG A 108 -1.23 12.14 -9.10
CA ARG A 108 -0.54 10.90 -9.43
C ARG A 108 0.94 11.19 -9.66
N TYR A 109 1.80 10.40 -9.04
CA TYR A 109 3.24 10.48 -9.23
C TYR A 109 3.61 10.17 -10.69
N ASP A 110 4.46 11.00 -11.30
CA ASP A 110 4.79 10.95 -12.74
C ASP A 110 5.56 9.70 -13.13
N HIS A 111 6.30 9.15 -12.17
CA HIS A 111 7.06 7.92 -12.33
C HIS A 111 6.48 6.81 -11.47
N ILE A 112 5.14 6.74 -11.35
CA ILE A 112 4.51 5.44 -11.14
C ILE A 112 4.92 4.59 -12.35
N VAL A 113 6.05 3.89 -12.22
CA VAL A 113 6.18 2.56 -12.80
C VAL A 113 4.93 1.89 -12.28
N GLU A 114 3.99 1.52 -13.17
CA GLU A 114 2.74 0.87 -12.80
C GLU A 114 3.07 -0.30 -11.88
N GLY A 115 3.07 0.05 -10.60
CA GLY A 115 2.87 -0.79 -9.49
C GLY A 115 1.40 -1.08 -9.53
N GLY A 116 0.97 -1.82 -10.57
CA GLY A 116 0.30 -3.03 -10.17
C GLY A 116 1.16 -3.55 -9.03
N VAL A 117 0.55 -3.85 -7.89
CA VAL A 117 0.95 -5.16 -7.38
C VAL A 117 0.81 -6.00 -8.64
N ALA A 118 1.93 -6.31 -9.30
CA ALA A 118 1.92 -7.41 -10.22
C ALA A 118 1.42 -8.46 -9.27
N GLU A 119 0.12 -8.77 -9.37
CA GLU A 119 -0.45 -10.03 -8.95
C GLU A 119 0.67 -10.99 -9.26
N PRO A 120 1.41 -11.49 -8.23
CA PRO A 120 2.76 -11.98 -8.45
C PRO A 120 2.69 -12.88 -9.66
N ALA A 121 3.26 -12.45 -10.79
CA ALA A 121 2.93 -13.08 -12.05
C ALA A 121 3.66 -14.42 -12.03
N GLY A 122 2.97 -15.44 -11.53
CA GLY A 122 3.60 -16.62 -11.00
C GLY A 122 2.65 -17.45 -10.14
N PRO A 123 2.99 -18.73 -9.95
CA PRO A 123 2.17 -19.65 -9.19
C PRO A 123 2.15 -19.26 -7.70
N ALA A 124 1.10 -19.68 -6.99
CA ALA A 124 1.18 -19.74 -5.54
C ALA A 124 2.36 -20.65 -5.15
N LEU A 125 3.22 -20.21 -4.23
CA LEU A 125 4.40 -20.96 -3.79
C LEU A 125 4.19 -21.57 -2.40
N HIS A 126 4.74 -22.75 -2.17
CA HIS A 126 4.79 -23.42 -0.87
C HIS A 126 6.23 -23.86 -0.55
N GLN A 127 6.50 -24.10 0.73
CA GLN A 127 7.69 -24.77 1.22
C GLN A 127 7.27 -25.70 2.36
N ILE A 128 8.00 -26.79 2.53
CA ILE A 128 7.71 -27.81 3.54
C ILE A 128 8.77 -27.71 4.63
N ARG A 129 8.33 -27.74 5.89
CA ARG A 129 9.22 -27.91 7.03
C ARG A 129 9.36 -29.39 7.33
N ASN A 130 10.58 -29.90 7.22
CA ASN A 130 10.91 -31.27 7.56
C ASN A 130 10.91 -31.47 9.09
N ALA A 131 10.81 -32.73 9.51
CA ALA A 131 10.80 -33.10 10.93
C ALA A 131 12.12 -32.74 11.65
N ASP A 132 13.23 -32.68 10.90
CA ASP A 132 14.55 -32.23 11.39
C ASP A 132 14.64 -30.69 11.54
N GLY A 133 13.57 -29.97 11.23
CA GLY A 133 13.49 -28.51 11.33
C GLY A 133 14.02 -27.75 10.12
N THR A 134 14.56 -28.44 9.10
CA THR A 134 14.96 -27.84 7.83
C THR A 134 13.77 -27.48 6.95
N TRP A 135 13.97 -26.55 6.03
CA TRP A 135 12.95 -26.12 5.07
C TRP A 135 13.38 -26.51 3.65
N THR A 136 12.44 -26.95 2.84
CA THR A 136 12.66 -27.07 1.39
C THR A 136 12.73 -25.69 0.73
N PRO A 137 13.34 -25.55 -0.46
CA PRO A 137 13.14 -24.36 -1.27
C PRO A 137 11.66 -24.11 -1.60
N PHE A 138 11.33 -22.87 -1.98
CA PHE A 138 10.00 -22.55 -2.49
C PHE A 138 9.71 -23.30 -3.79
N ALA A 139 8.53 -23.91 -3.87
CA ALA A 139 8.03 -24.63 -5.04
C ALA A 139 6.59 -24.21 -5.36
N ALA A 140 6.20 -24.31 -6.64
CA ALA A 140 4.82 -24.02 -7.05
C ALA A 140 3.82 -24.98 -6.40
N VAL A 141 2.67 -24.46 -5.98
CA VAL A 141 1.52 -25.27 -5.56
C VAL A 141 0.89 -25.87 -6.82
N GLU A 142 0.83 -27.20 -6.86
CA GLU A 142 0.24 -27.92 -7.98
C GLU A 142 -1.24 -27.51 -8.17
N GLY A 143 -1.64 -27.26 -9.42
CA GLY A 143 -2.98 -26.78 -9.75
C GLY A 143 -3.21 -25.26 -9.61
N PHE A 144 -2.23 -24.48 -9.13
CA PHE A 144 -2.31 -23.01 -9.07
C PHE A 144 -1.29 -22.35 -10.01
N SER A 145 -1.69 -22.02 -11.23
CA SER A 145 -0.86 -21.32 -12.23
C SER A 145 -0.84 -19.79 -12.08
N ALA A 146 -1.59 -19.26 -11.11
CA ALA A 146 -1.72 -17.83 -10.82
C ALA A 146 -1.75 -17.62 -9.29
N PRO A 147 -1.61 -16.37 -8.81
CA PRO A 147 -1.77 -16.04 -7.41
C PRO A 147 -3.10 -16.53 -6.86
N ALA A 148 -3.07 -17.21 -5.73
CA ALA A 148 -4.29 -17.56 -5.04
C ALA A 148 -4.89 -16.35 -4.34
N LYS A 149 -6.17 -16.07 -4.60
CA LYS A 149 -6.90 -14.93 -4.05
C LYS A 149 -7.86 -15.42 -2.95
N GLY A 150 -7.63 -14.96 -1.71
CA GLY A 150 -8.51 -15.27 -0.59
C GLY A 150 -8.03 -14.63 0.71
N GLN A 151 -8.94 -14.53 1.68
CA GLN A 151 -8.64 -13.99 3.02
C GLN A 151 -8.36 -15.09 4.06
N LYS A 152 -8.64 -16.35 3.73
CA LYS A 152 -8.47 -17.50 4.63
C LYS A 152 -7.80 -18.67 3.91
N VAL A 153 -6.91 -19.36 4.63
CA VAL A 153 -6.13 -20.51 4.15
C VAL A 153 -6.27 -21.67 5.14
N SER A 154 -6.53 -22.89 4.65
CA SER A 154 -6.51 -24.12 5.44
C SER A 154 -5.78 -25.24 4.70
N MET A 155 -5.12 -26.13 5.45
CA MET A 155 -4.34 -27.24 4.90
C MET A 155 -4.66 -28.55 5.63
N ALA A 156 -4.77 -29.66 4.90
CA ALA A 156 -4.99 -31.00 5.47
C ALA A 156 -4.09 -32.03 4.78
N GLY A 157 -3.47 -32.91 5.57
CA GLY A 157 -2.72 -34.06 5.05
C GLY A 157 -3.61 -35.29 4.90
N ALA A 158 -3.42 -36.08 3.85
CA ALA A 158 -4.08 -37.36 3.63
C ALA A 158 -3.15 -38.54 3.97
N ALA A 159 -3.75 -39.71 4.20
CA ALA A 159 -3.02 -40.93 4.59
C ALA A 159 -2.10 -41.48 3.49
N ASP A 160 -2.30 -41.04 2.24
CA ASP A 160 -1.44 -41.35 1.09
C ASP A 160 -0.20 -40.44 1.00
N GLY A 161 -0.02 -39.53 1.95
CA GLY A 161 1.11 -38.60 2.01
C GLY A 161 0.89 -37.30 1.23
N SER A 162 -0.27 -37.10 0.60
CA SER A 162 -0.61 -35.84 -0.05
C SER A 162 -1.08 -34.77 0.94
N ALA A 163 -1.01 -33.49 0.54
CA ALA A 163 -1.56 -32.37 1.29
C ALA A 163 -2.49 -31.54 0.39
N HIS A 164 -3.67 -31.20 0.91
CA HIS A 164 -4.66 -30.37 0.22
C HIS A 164 -4.72 -28.97 0.85
N LEU A 165 -4.68 -27.96 -0.01
CA LEU A 165 -4.75 -26.54 0.35
C LEU A 165 -6.08 -25.93 -0.12
N VAL A 166 -6.79 -25.22 0.75
CA VAL A 166 -8.01 -24.48 0.40
C VAL A 166 -7.83 -23.01 0.73
N ILE A 167 -8.18 -22.15 -0.24
CA ILE A 167 -8.09 -20.69 -0.14
C ILE A 167 -9.48 -20.14 -0.43
N SER A 168 -10.04 -19.35 0.49
CA SER A 168 -11.42 -18.86 0.43
C SER A 168 -11.54 -17.36 0.66
N SER A 169 -12.58 -16.77 0.08
CA SER A 169 -13.01 -15.38 0.26
C SER A 169 -14.41 -15.39 0.87
N PHE A 170 -14.63 -14.66 1.97
CA PHE A 170 -15.97 -14.40 2.53
C PHE A 170 -16.26 -12.90 2.42
#